data_AF-A0ABD0RSD9-F1
#
_entry.id   AF-A0ABD0RSD9-F1
#
_cell.length_a   1.000
_cell.length_b   1.000
_cell.length_c   1.000
_cell.angle_alpha   90.00
_cell.angle_beta   90.00
_cell.angle_gamma   90.00
#
_symmetry.space_group_name_H-M   'P 1'
#
loop_
_entity.id
_entity.type
_entity.pdbx_description
1 polymer ?
#
loop_
_entity_poly.entity_id
_entity_poly.type
_entity_poly.pdbx_seq_one_letter_code
_entity_poly.pdbx_strand_id
1 'polypeptide(L)'
;MLILRNLLRGILLPESFMIVTARSVTADSLMNLKGPQRFTEIMGFSERGVQEYFQKFFQDEQLFRKTYESVKTNKSLLTACSVPLLCWMVCFCLKKHFTDDDRVMRELKTTTSIYVHFVSTLLEHHDQSQSVLTLLMNLGLLAERAIQNQQVFFDEKSVAETGLDATIGLFLYKGNLKRKDKQVPMFKFMHFSFQEFFTALYYVLLDDEENSLKVSQLFNLMEWKAIIDRPSPDLRERRSNPIPPVMLFLYGLLNEEVSSSFLEKTEWTVPHTFKLRKKELRKTLKRAIVLMIQQYGIELFALHCLHELQDKKFVRKILKVYRSMDLYNISLRSTDCWVLLYCLQCCPHIRDLNLMYCDLTVEELKILQPVLCMCENMRSVRSHGEKESIKLNMKLAY
;
A
#
# COMPACT_ATOMS: atom_id res chain seq x y z
N MET A 1 -2.24 29.25 -0.54
CA MET A 1 -0.92 28.78 -1.01
C MET A 1 0.23 29.74 -0.69
N LEU A 2 0.13 31.05 -0.96
CA LEU A 2 1.24 32.00 -0.74
C LEU A 2 1.73 32.07 0.72
N ILE A 3 0.81 32.10 1.70
CA ILE A 3 1.15 32.15 3.12
C ILE A 3 1.96 30.92 3.54
N LEU A 4 1.46 29.71 3.26
CA LEU A 4 2.15 28.45 3.59
C LEU A 4 3.53 28.39 2.91
N ARG A 5 3.63 28.77 1.63
CA ARG A 5 4.90 28.81 0.91
C ARG A 5 5.90 29.76 1.57
N ASN A 6 5.45 30.93 2.01
CA ASN A 6 6.31 31.92 2.65
C ASN A 6 6.68 31.53 4.09
N LEU A 7 5.80 30.84 4.82
CA LEU A 7 6.10 30.24 6.12
C LEU A 7 7.16 29.13 5.98
N LEU A 8 6.95 28.19 5.05
CA LEU A 8 7.89 27.10 4.79
C LEU A 8 9.28 27.62 4.33
N ARG A 9 9.32 28.77 3.65
CA ARG A 9 10.57 29.44 3.24
C ARG A 9 11.22 30.30 4.34
N GLY A 10 10.62 30.40 5.52
CA GLY A 10 11.10 31.28 6.59
C GLY A 10 10.99 32.78 6.29
N ILE A 11 10.20 33.17 5.28
CA ILE A 11 9.94 34.58 4.95
C ILE A 11 8.92 35.18 5.92
N LEU A 12 7.91 34.39 6.29
CA LEU A 12 6.96 34.72 7.34
C LEU A 12 7.35 33.95 8.61
N LEU A 13 7.30 34.63 9.76
CA LEU A 13 7.60 34.06 11.09
C LEU A 13 8.97 33.35 11.15
N PRO A 14 10.08 34.05 10.86
CA PRO A 14 11.40 33.44 10.72
C PRO A 14 11.94 32.77 12.00
N GLU A 15 11.47 33.18 13.18
CA GLU A 15 11.88 32.65 14.48
C GLU A 15 10.99 31.49 14.97
N SER A 16 9.96 31.12 14.21
CA SER A 16 9.05 30.02 14.58
C SER A 16 9.58 28.67 14.15
N PHE A 17 9.30 27.64 14.97
CA PHE A 17 9.55 26.25 14.60
C PHE A 17 8.32 25.64 13.93
N MET A 18 8.54 24.83 12.89
CA MET A 18 7.47 24.13 12.19
C MET A 18 7.76 22.63 12.14
N ILE A 19 6.74 21.83 12.45
CA ILE A 19 6.75 20.39 12.23
C ILE A 19 5.88 20.11 11.01
N VAL A 20 6.49 19.56 9.95
CA VAL A 20 5.80 19.19 8.72
C VAL A 20 5.76 17.67 8.63
N THR A 21 4.57 17.10 8.54
CA THR A 21 4.39 15.67 8.24
C THR A 21 4.06 15.51 6.75
N ALA A 22 4.81 14.67 6.06
CA ALA A 22 4.64 14.41 4.64
C ALA A 22 4.85 12.93 4.33
N ARG A 23 4.25 12.44 3.24
CA ARG A 23 4.59 11.11 2.70
C ARG A 23 5.99 11.17 2.09
N SER A 24 6.70 10.06 2.06
CA SER A 24 8.09 9.97 1.54
C SER A 24 8.23 10.56 0.14
N VAL A 25 7.27 10.29 -0.76
CA VAL A 25 7.25 10.79 -2.14
C VAL A 25 7.21 12.32 -2.25
N THR A 26 6.74 13.03 -1.22
CA THR A 26 6.70 14.50 -1.18
C THR A 26 7.80 15.13 -0.33
N ALA A 27 8.62 14.32 0.37
CA ALA A 27 9.72 14.79 1.21
C ALA A 27 10.82 15.48 0.39
N ASP A 28 11.12 15.00 -0.82
CA ASP A 28 12.12 15.60 -1.71
C ASP A 28 11.74 17.04 -2.11
N SER A 29 10.43 17.33 -2.21
CA SER A 29 9.94 18.67 -2.52
C SER A 29 10.10 19.64 -1.33
N LEU A 30 10.22 19.09 -0.12
CA LEU A 30 10.44 19.81 1.14
C LEU A 30 11.93 20.04 1.45
N MET A 31 12.85 19.45 0.68
CA MET A 31 14.29 19.70 0.85
C MET A 31 14.70 21.11 0.39
N ASN A 32 13.88 21.75 -0.45
CA ASN A 32 14.11 23.12 -0.95
C ASN A 32 13.72 24.23 0.04
N LEU A 33 13.42 23.90 1.29
CA LEU A 33 13.10 24.88 2.33
C LEU A 33 14.38 25.56 2.85
N LYS A 34 14.27 26.77 3.39
CA LYS A 34 15.43 27.52 3.94
C LYS A 34 15.48 27.35 5.46
N GLY A 35 16.67 27.17 6.03
CA GLY A 35 16.91 27.09 7.48
C GLY A 35 17.40 25.73 7.97
N PRO A 36 17.73 25.59 9.27
CA PRO A 36 18.16 24.32 9.86
C PRO A 36 17.01 23.32 9.84
N GLN A 37 17.20 22.19 9.15
CA GLN A 37 16.19 21.15 8.99
C GLN A 37 16.59 19.88 9.73
N ARG A 38 15.59 19.23 10.33
CA ARG A 38 15.71 17.88 10.85
C ARG A 38 14.67 17.00 10.18
N PHE A 39 15.13 15.90 9.61
CA PHE A 39 14.26 14.90 9.02
C PHE A 39 14.25 13.67 9.92
N THR A 40 13.06 13.16 10.20
CA THR A 40 12.87 11.88 10.85
C THR A 40 11.80 11.12 10.09
N GLU A 41 12.06 9.83 9.87
CA GLU A 41 11.07 8.95 9.29
C GLU A 41 10.24 8.31 10.41
N ILE A 42 8.93 8.20 10.19
CA ILE A 42 8.03 7.49 11.11
C ILE A 42 7.95 6.03 10.64
N MET A 43 8.67 5.15 11.33
CA MET A 43 8.83 3.74 10.96
C MET A 43 7.64 2.83 11.34
N GLY A 44 6.67 3.35 12.10
CA GLY A 44 5.55 2.57 12.62
C GLY A 44 5.86 1.86 13.95
N PHE A 45 5.11 0.79 14.24
CA PHE A 45 5.27 -0.01 15.44
C PHE A 45 6.40 -1.02 15.30
N SER A 46 7.20 -1.17 16.36
CA SER A 46 8.03 -2.36 16.56
C SER A 46 7.15 -3.57 16.87
N GLU A 47 7.70 -4.79 16.84
CA GLU A 47 6.97 -6.01 17.25
C GLU A 47 6.38 -5.87 18.66
N ARG A 48 7.16 -5.27 19.59
CA ARG A 48 6.67 -4.92 20.93
C ARG A 48 5.55 -3.89 20.89
N GLY A 49 5.65 -2.86 20.04
CA GLY A 49 4.58 -1.89 19.84
C GLY A 49 3.28 -2.53 19.31
N VAL A 50 3.39 -3.50 18.41
CA VAL A 50 2.24 -4.30 17.94
C VAL A 50 1.62 -5.09 19.09
N GLN A 51 2.44 -5.75 19.91
CA GLN A 51 1.95 -6.48 21.08
C GLN A 51 1.22 -5.58 22.08
N GLU A 52 1.82 -4.44 22.42
CA GLU A 52 1.22 -3.44 23.32
C GLU A 52 -0.09 -2.87 22.76
N TYR A 53 -0.16 -2.69 21.44
CA TYR A 53 -1.38 -2.26 20.77
C TYR A 53 -2.49 -3.32 20.87
N PHE A 54 -2.18 -4.58 20.57
CA PHE A 54 -3.13 -5.69 20.69
C PHE A 54 -3.67 -5.78 22.12
N GLN A 55 -2.80 -5.74 23.11
CA GLN A 55 -3.20 -5.79 24.52
C GLN A 55 -4.18 -4.65 24.87
N LYS A 56 -3.86 -3.41 24.47
CA LYS A 56 -4.73 -2.24 24.70
C LYS A 56 -6.05 -2.31 23.94
N PHE A 57 -6.07 -2.89 22.74
CA PHE A 57 -7.26 -2.97 21.89
C PHE A 57 -8.26 -4.02 22.39
N PHE A 58 -7.78 -5.21 22.76
CA PHE A 58 -8.64 -6.31 23.19
C PHE A 58 -9.10 -6.18 24.63
N GLN A 59 -8.25 -5.66 25.53
CA GLN A 59 -8.49 -5.47 26.98
C GLN A 59 -8.78 -6.76 27.78
N ASP A 60 -9.24 -7.82 27.12
CA ASP A 60 -9.33 -9.18 27.63
C ASP A 60 -8.02 -9.93 27.39
N GLU A 61 -7.38 -10.39 28.47
CA GLU A 61 -6.07 -11.03 28.45
C GLU A 61 -6.06 -12.37 27.68
N GLN A 62 -7.15 -13.14 27.74
CA GLN A 62 -7.23 -14.43 27.04
C GLN A 62 -7.39 -14.22 25.54
N LEU A 63 -8.30 -13.32 25.13
CA LEU A 63 -8.53 -12.98 23.74
C LEU A 63 -7.31 -12.30 23.12
N PHE A 64 -6.66 -11.39 23.85
CA PHE A 64 -5.38 -10.80 23.46
C PHE A 64 -4.33 -11.87 23.17
N ARG A 65 -4.05 -12.76 24.13
CA ARG A 65 -3.02 -13.80 23.96
C ARG A 65 -3.32 -14.68 22.76
N LYS A 66 -4.57 -15.13 22.65
CA LYS A 66 -5.01 -16.02 21.57
C LYS A 66 -4.85 -15.36 20.20
N THR A 67 -5.36 -14.14 20.03
CA THR A 67 -5.30 -13.40 18.75
C THR A 67 -3.88 -12.98 18.38
N TYR A 68 -3.09 -12.50 19.34
CA TYR A 68 -1.71 -12.09 19.09
C TYR A 68 -0.82 -13.26 18.73
N GLU A 69 -0.93 -14.41 19.41
CA GLU A 69 -0.14 -15.59 19.06
C GLU A 69 -0.49 -16.11 17.66
N SER A 70 -1.77 -16.14 17.27
CA SER A 70 -2.17 -16.45 15.88
C SER A 70 -1.51 -15.52 14.87
N VAL A 71 -1.55 -14.19 15.07
CA VAL A 71 -0.89 -13.23 14.17
C VAL A 71 0.63 -13.40 14.17
N LYS A 72 1.23 -13.69 15.32
CA LYS A 72 2.68 -13.86 15.49
C LYS A 72 3.24 -15.09 14.77
N THR A 73 2.44 -16.16 14.61
CA THR A 73 2.81 -17.30 13.75
C THR A 73 2.91 -16.89 12.27
N ASN A 74 2.08 -15.94 11.82
CA ASN A 74 2.16 -15.36 10.48
C ASN A 74 3.06 -14.12 10.47
N LYS A 75 4.38 -14.34 10.34
CA LYS A 75 5.39 -13.27 10.39
C LYS A 75 5.21 -12.17 9.34
N SER A 76 4.65 -12.48 8.17
CA SER A 76 4.33 -11.48 7.15
C SER A 76 3.19 -10.56 7.63
N LEU A 77 2.10 -11.13 8.16
CA LEU A 77 0.99 -10.36 8.71
C LEU A 77 1.41 -9.54 9.93
N LEU A 78 2.21 -10.12 10.84
CA LEU A 78 2.79 -9.38 11.97
C LEU A 78 3.62 -8.18 11.50
N THR A 79 4.39 -8.35 10.43
CA THR A 79 5.18 -7.25 9.82
C THR A 79 4.26 -6.20 9.21
N ALA A 80 3.16 -6.58 8.55
CA ALA A 80 2.16 -5.64 8.06
C ALA A 80 1.53 -4.81 9.21
N CYS A 81 1.32 -5.42 10.38
CA CYS A 81 0.85 -4.74 11.59
C CYS A 81 1.85 -3.72 12.17
N SER A 82 3.08 -3.61 11.66
CA SER A 82 3.94 -2.47 11.97
C SER A 82 3.31 -1.14 11.52
N VAL A 83 2.45 -1.16 10.50
CA VAL A 83 1.65 0.00 10.09
C VAL A 83 0.46 0.13 11.05
N PRO A 84 0.34 1.21 11.85
CA PRO A 84 -0.70 1.32 12.88
C PRO A 84 -2.13 1.17 12.36
N LEU A 85 -2.40 1.68 11.15
CA LEU A 85 -3.72 1.53 10.52
C LEU A 85 -4.05 0.07 10.18
N LEU A 86 -3.09 -0.68 9.63
CA LEU A 86 -3.28 -2.10 9.32
C LEU A 86 -3.42 -2.92 10.60
N CYS A 87 -2.61 -2.61 11.62
CA CYS A 87 -2.73 -3.22 12.96
C CYS A 87 -4.15 -3.07 13.51
N TRP A 88 -4.69 -1.85 13.48
CA TRP A 88 -6.05 -1.56 13.90
C TRP A 88 -7.10 -2.36 13.10
N MET A 89 -6.99 -2.39 11.77
CA MET A 89 -7.91 -3.14 10.91
C MET A 89 -7.86 -4.64 11.21
N VAL A 90 -6.67 -5.22 11.36
CA VAL A 90 -6.50 -6.63 11.72
C VAL A 90 -7.13 -6.91 13.09
N CYS A 91 -6.82 -6.11 14.12
CA CYS A 91 -7.44 -6.27 15.44
C CYS A 91 -8.98 -6.18 15.37
N PHE A 92 -9.51 -5.25 14.59
CA PHE A 92 -10.95 -5.08 14.40
C PHE A 92 -11.60 -6.32 13.75
N CYS A 93 -11.04 -6.81 12.64
CA CYS A 93 -11.53 -8.00 11.94
C CYS A 93 -11.49 -9.23 12.85
N LEU A 94 -10.40 -9.41 13.61
CA LEU A 94 -10.30 -10.50 14.58
C LEU A 94 -11.31 -10.35 15.70
N LYS A 95 -11.50 -9.17 16.27
CA LYS A 95 -12.50 -8.98 17.32
C LYS A 95 -13.92 -9.36 16.88
N LYS A 96 -14.23 -9.24 15.59
CA LYS A 96 -15.54 -9.59 15.01
C LYS A 96 -15.65 -11.07 14.60
N HIS A 97 -14.59 -11.65 14.04
CA HIS A 97 -14.64 -12.97 13.40
C HIS A 97 -13.58 -13.95 13.88
N PHE A 98 -12.98 -13.74 15.05
CA PHE A 98 -11.97 -14.66 15.53
C PHE A 98 -12.61 -16.01 15.88
N THR A 99 -12.31 -17.01 15.05
CA THR A 99 -12.68 -18.41 15.23
C THR A 99 -11.43 -19.25 15.44
N ASP A 100 -11.56 -20.42 16.07
CA ASP A 100 -10.44 -21.38 16.22
C ASP A 100 -9.98 -21.97 14.88
N ASP A 101 -10.82 -21.90 13.85
CA ASP A 101 -10.39 -22.19 12.48
C ASP A 101 -9.72 -20.92 11.93
N ASP A 102 -8.40 -20.97 11.68
CA ASP A 102 -7.53 -19.88 11.21
C ASP A 102 -7.92 -19.26 9.84
N ARG A 103 -9.18 -19.33 9.42
CA ARG A 103 -9.69 -18.86 8.12
C ARG A 103 -9.38 -17.39 7.87
N VAL A 104 -9.60 -16.52 8.86
CA VAL A 104 -9.28 -15.09 8.75
C VAL A 104 -7.78 -14.90 8.48
N MET A 105 -6.91 -15.59 9.23
CA MET A 105 -5.46 -15.51 9.04
C MET A 105 -5.01 -15.93 7.64
N ARG A 106 -5.67 -16.94 7.06
CA ARG A 106 -5.37 -17.43 5.71
C ARG A 106 -5.77 -16.44 4.60
N GLU A 107 -6.73 -15.55 4.86
CA GLU A 107 -7.17 -14.53 3.89
C GLU A 107 -6.31 -13.25 3.91
N LEU A 108 -5.67 -12.94 5.05
CA LEU A 108 -4.91 -11.70 5.26
C LEU A 108 -3.46 -11.81 4.78
N LYS A 109 -3.27 -12.06 3.47
CA LYS A 109 -1.95 -12.20 2.84
C LYS A 109 -1.35 -10.89 2.32
N THR A 110 -2.18 -9.91 1.94
CA THR A 110 -1.73 -8.68 1.30
C THR A 110 -2.39 -7.45 1.92
N THR A 111 -1.89 -6.25 1.61
CA THR A 111 -2.50 -5.02 2.10
C THR A 111 -3.94 -4.93 1.60
N THR A 112 -4.17 -5.19 0.31
CA THR A 112 -5.52 -5.16 -0.25
C THR A 112 -6.46 -6.17 0.40
N SER A 113 -5.97 -7.37 0.74
CA SER A 113 -6.82 -8.38 1.38
C SER A 113 -7.23 -7.97 2.81
N ILE A 114 -6.37 -7.24 3.53
CA ILE A 114 -6.74 -6.61 4.82
C ILE A 114 -7.83 -5.54 4.63
N TYR A 115 -7.72 -4.68 3.62
CA TYR A 115 -8.76 -3.68 3.31
C TYR A 115 -10.07 -4.32 2.93
N VAL A 116 -10.03 -5.31 2.03
CA VAL A 116 -11.22 -6.04 1.58
C VAL A 116 -11.91 -6.72 2.75
N HIS A 117 -11.17 -7.43 3.61
CA HIS A 117 -11.76 -8.10 4.76
C HIS A 117 -12.38 -7.08 5.74
N PHE A 118 -11.66 -5.99 6.04
CA PHE A 118 -12.16 -4.93 6.92
C PHE A 118 -13.44 -4.25 6.38
N VAL A 119 -13.46 -3.91 5.10
CA VAL A 119 -14.62 -3.31 4.44
C VAL A 119 -15.80 -4.28 4.43
N SER A 120 -15.57 -5.56 4.11
CA SER A 120 -16.61 -6.59 4.20
C SER A 120 -17.20 -6.69 5.61
N THR A 121 -16.36 -6.77 6.66
CA THR A 121 -16.83 -6.82 8.05
C THR A 121 -17.65 -5.59 8.46
N LEU A 122 -17.31 -4.40 7.97
CA LEU A 122 -18.11 -3.21 8.23
C LEU A 122 -19.48 -3.24 7.52
N LEU A 123 -19.56 -3.92 6.38
CA LEU A 123 -20.78 -3.99 5.57
C LEU A 123 -21.76 -5.08 6.01
N GLU A 124 -21.35 -6.04 6.86
CA GLU A 124 -22.23 -7.10 7.35
C GLU A 124 -23.46 -6.58 8.12
N HIS A 125 -23.33 -5.41 8.75
CA HIS A 125 -24.40 -4.77 9.52
C HIS A 125 -24.98 -3.55 8.77
N HIS A 126 -24.70 -3.44 7.46
CA HIS A 126 -25.21 -2.36 6.64
C HIS A 126 -26.73 -2.45 6.53
N ASP A 127 -27.41 -1.33 6.76
CA ASP A 127 -28.87 -1.23 6.63
C ASP A 127 -29.30 -1.53 5.18
N GLN A 128 -30.31 -2.37 4.98
CA GLN A 128 -30.72 -2.87 3.66
C GLN A 128 -31.39 -1.81 2.77
N SER A 129 -31.49 -0.57 3.24
CA SER A 129 -32.11 0.56 2.51
C SER A 129 -31.43 0.88 1.18
N GLN A 130 -30.14 0.55 1.02
CA GLN A 130 -29.39 0.68 -0.23
C GLN A 130 -28.57 -0.57 -0.51
N SER A 131 -28.46 -0.96 -1.79
CA SER A 131 -27.60 -2.09 -2.18
C SER A 131 -26.13 -1.79 -1.85
N VAL A 132 -25.41 -2.79 -1.33
CA VAL A 132 -23.98 -2.68 -1.00
C VAL A 132 -23.17 -2.25 -2.23
N LEU A 133 -23.52 -2.76 -3.41
CA LEU A 133 -22.85 -2.37 -4.67
C LEU A 133 -23.05 -0.88 -4.97
N THR A 134 -24.26 -0.36 -4.85
CA THR A 134 -24.55 1.07 -5.07
C THR A 134 -23.77 1.92 -4.08
N LEU A 135 -23.70 1.51 -2.81
CA LEU A 135 -22.90 2.21 -1.80
C LEU A 135 -21.41 2.28 -2.22
N LEU A 136 -20.83 1.13 -2.58
CA LEU A 136 -19.43 1.04 -2.98
C LEU A 136 -19.14 1.84 -4.25
N MET A 137 -20.05 1.86 -5.22
CA MET A 137 -19.94 2.69 -6.42
C MET A 137 -19.96 4.18 -6.08
N ASN A 138 -20.85 4.62 -5.19
CA ASN A 138 -20.95 6.03 -4.80
C ASN A 138 -19.72 6.49 -4.00
N LEU A 139 -19.23 5.66 -3.06
CA LEU A 139 -17.96 5.89 -2.35
C LEU A 139 -16.79 5.96 -3.33
N GLY A 140 -16.76 5.07 -4.30
CA GLY A 140 -15.76 5.01 -5.35
C GLY A 140 -15.74 6.27 -6.22
N LEU A 141 -16.90 6.72 -6.68
CA LEU A 141 -17.06 7.95 -7.46
C LEU A 141 -16.61 9.18 -6.68
N LEU A 142 -17.00 9.29 -5.40
CA LEU A 142 -16.57 10.38 -4.52
C LEU A 142 -15.04 10.39 -4.35
N ALA A 143 -14.45 9.22 -4.08
CA ALA A 143 -13.02 9.07 -3.90
C ALA A 143 -12.24 9.43 -5.17
N GLU A 144 -12.72 8.97 -6.33
CA GLU A 144 -12.11 9.22 -7.63
C GLU A 144 -12.08 10.72 -7.98
N ARG A 145 -13.22 11.41 -7.86
CA ARG A 145 -13.30 12.86 -8.04
C ARG A 145 -12.36 13.59 -7.08
N ALA A 146 -12.29 13.14 -5.83
CA ALA A 146 -11.39 13.73 -4.83
C ALA A 146 -9.91 13.54 -5.20
N ILE A 147 -9.51 12.37 -5.72
CA ILE A 147 -8.13 12.15 -6.22
C ILE A 147 -7.83 13.05 -7.43
N GLN A 148 -8.72 13.10 -8.41
CA GLN A 148 -8.54 13.93 -9.61
C GLN A 148 -8.39 15.42 -9.27
N ASN A 149 -9.15 15.89 -8.28
CA ASN A 149 -9.13 17.29 -7.83
C ASN A 149 -8.08 17.57 -6.74
N GLN A 150 -7.26 16.57 -6.35
CA GLN A 150 -6.29 16.67 -5.24
C GLN A 150 -6.93 17.14 -3.91
N GLN A 151 -8.13 16.66 -3.63
CA GLN A 151 -8.92 17.00 -2.46
C GLN A 151 -8.88 15.88 -1.41
N VAL A 152 -8.78 16.29 -0.15
CA VAL A 152 -8.92 15.43 1.04
C VAL A 152 -10.23 15.70 1.77
N PHE A 153 -10.75 16.92 1.65
CA PHE A 153 -12.00 17.35 2.25
C PHE A 153 -12.98 17.76 1.16
N PHE A 154 -14.25 17.38 1.32
CA PHE A 154 -15.33 17.73 0.42
C PHE A 154 -16.56 18.20 1.21
N ASP A 155 -17.36 19.07 0.60
CA ASP A 155 -18.54 19.64 1.23
C ASP A 155 -19.76 18.70 1.15
N GLU A 156 -20.82 19.03 1.89
CA GLU A 156 -22.05 18.23 1.92
C GLU A 156 -22.71 18.09 0.55
N LYS A 157 -22.62 19.12 -0.30
CA LYS A 157 -23.15 19.09 -1.66
C LYS A 157 -22.44 18.06 -2.51
N SER A 158 -21.11 18.02 -2.45
CA SER A 158 -20.27 17.06 -3.17
C SER A 158 -20.56 15.62 -2.75
N VAL A 159 -20.86 15.38 -1.47
CA VAL A 159 -21.29 14.06 -0.99
C VAL A 159 -22.67 13.70 -1.54
N ALA A 160 -23.65 14.60 -1.40
CA ALA A 160 -25.02 14.37 -1.84
C ALA A 160 -25.12 14.13 -3.36
N GLU A 161 -24.30 14.82 -4.16
CA GLU A 161 -24.22 14.64 -5.62
C GLU A 161 -23.78 13.24 -6.06
N THR A 162 -23.14 12.46 -5.19
CA THR A 162 -22.79 11.06 -5.46
C THR A 162 -23.89 10.07 -5.08
N GLY A 163 -25.00 10.55 -4.51
CA GLY A 163 -26.07 9.70 -4.00
C GLY A 163 -25.72 9.00 -2.67
N LEU A 164 -24.74 9.52 -1.93
CA LEU A 164 -24.48 9.12 -0.55
C LEU A 164 -25.33 9.98 0.38
N ASP A 165 -26.02 9.35 1.33
CA ASP A 165 -26.57 10.08 2.46
C ASP A 165 -25.42 10.57 3.36
N ALA A 166 -25.48 11.84 3.76
CA ALA A 166 -24.53 12.47 4.69
C ALA A 166 -24.53 11.81 6.09
N THR A 167 -25.51 10.95 6.37
CA THR A 167 -25.54 10.09 7.56
C THR A 167 -24.68 8.82 7.44
N ILE A 168 -24.16 8.49 6.25
CA ILE A 168 -23.29 7.32 6.01
C ILE A 168 -21.92 7.55 6.66
N GLY A 169 -21.88 7.34 7.98
CA GLY A 169 -20.69 7.50 8.82
C GLY A 169 -19.74 6.30 8.83
N LEU A 170 -20.02 5.25 8.06
CA LEU A 170 -19.21 4.01 8.07
C LEU A 170 -17.78 4.25 7.60
N PHE A 171 -17.61 4.99 6.50
CA PHE A 171 -16.31 5.25 5.87
C PHE A 171 -15.95 6.75 5.82
N LEU A 172 -16.93 7.62 6.09
CA LEU A 172 -16.78 9.07 6.06
C LEU A 172 -16.83 9.65 7.48
N TYR A 173 -15.89 10.53 7.77
CA TYR A 173 -15.89 11.36 8.97
C TYR A 173 -16.44 12.74 8.63
N LYS A 174 -17.50 13.16 9.33
CA LYS A 174 -18.05 14.53 9.29
C LYS A 174 -17.36 15.39 10.35
N GLY A 175 -16.75 16.50 9.92
CA GLY A 175 -16.15 17.51 10.80
C GLY A 175 -16.55 18.92 10.41
N ASN A 176 -16.40 19.88 11.33
CA ASN A 176 -16.77 21.27 11.06
C ASN A 176 -15.51 22.12 10.86
N LEU A 177 -15.38 22.75 9.69
CA LEU A 177 -14.33 23.72 9.44
C LEU A 177 -14.87 25.13 9.75
N LYS A 178 -14.22 25.84 10.66
CA LYS A 178 -14.53 27.25 10.93
C LYS A 178 -14.02 28.09 9.77
N ARG A 179 -14.93 28.74 9.04
CA ARG A 179 -14.60 29.68 7.97
C ARG A 179 -15.36 30.98 8.20
N LYS A 180 -14.62 32.06 8.55
CA LYS A 180 -15.16 33.42 8.75
C LYS A 180 -16.47 33.41 9.57
N ASP A 181 -16.40 32.87 10.79
CA ASP A 181 -17.50 32.75 11.77
C ASP A 181 -18.67 31.81 11.43
N LYS A 182 -18.63 31.09 10.30
CA LYS A 182 -19.58 30.00 10.00
C LYS A 182 -18.90 28.64 10.13
N GLN A 183 -19.58 27.70 10.79
CA GLN A 183 -19.20 26.29 10.75
C GLN A 183 -19.74 25.68 9.46
N VAL A 184 -18.85 25.26 8.57
CA VAL A 184 -19.23 24.55 7.35
C VAL A 184 -18.95 23.05 7.58
N PRO A 185 -19.96 22.17 7.45
CA PRO A 185 -19.73 20.74 7.53
C PRO A 185 -18.86 20.29 6.35
N MET A 186 -17.79 19.58 6.67
CA MET A 186 -16.84 19.02 5.72
C MET A 186 -16.71 17.52 6.01
N PHE A 187 -16.57 16.75 4.95
CA PHE A 187 -16.41 15.31 5.01
C PHE A 187 -15.03 14.93 4.52
N LYS A 188 -14.51 13.82 5.05
CA LYS A 188 -13.31 13.15 4.55
C LYS A 188 -13.45 11.66 4.77
N PHE A 189 -12.74 10.86 4.00
CA PHE A 189 -12.59 9.45 4.34
C PHE A 189 -11.89 9.31 5.71
N MET A 190 -12.23 8.25 6.45
CA MET A 190 -11.66 7.94 7.76
C MET A 190 -10.11 7.97 7.77
N HIS A 191 -9.50 7.56 6.66
CA HIS A 191 -8.09 7.77 6.36
C HIS A 191 -7.91 7.89 4.84
N PHE A 192 -6.89 8.63 4.39
CA PHE A 192 -6.67 8.90 2.96
C PHE A 192 -6.47 7.62 2.12
N SER A 193 -5.93 6.56 2.71
CA SER A 193 -5.83 5.26 2.03
C SER A 193 -7.16 4.62 1.68
N PHE A 194 -8.25 4.94 2.38
CA PHE A 194 -9.60 4.51 1.98
C PHE A 194 -10.06 5.24 0.73
N GLN A 195 -9.71 6.51 0.57
CA GLN A 195 -9.92 7.23 -0.69
C GLN A 195 -9.17 6.50 -1.83
N GLU A 196 -7.90 6.15 -1.61
CA GLU A 196 -7.10 5.41 -2.60
C GLU A 196 -7.69 4.02 -2.92
N PHE A 197 -8.15 3.30 -1.89
CA PHE A 197 -8.80 1.99 -2.03
C PHE A 197 -10.13 2.07 -2.80
N PHE A 198 -11.02 3.00 -2.43
CA PHE A 198 -12.32 3.14 -3.09
C PHE A 198 -12.19 3.61 -4.54
N THR A 199 -11.19 4.43 -4.87
CA THR A 199 -10.87 4.75 -6.28
C THR A 199 -10.47 3.50 -7.06
N ALA A 200 -9.61 2.65 -6.49
CA ALA A 200 -9.22 1.40 -7.15
C ALA A 200 -10.42 0.45 -7.32
N LEU A 201 -11.27 0.34 -6.28
CA LEU A 201 -12.49 -0.45 -6.34
C LEU A 201 -13.46 0.06 -7.41
N TYR A 202 -13.64 1.38 -7.51
CA TYR A 202 -14.45 2.01 -8.53
C TYR A 202 -14.01 1.57 -9.93
N TYR A 203 -12.71 1.62 -10.23
CA TYR A 203 -12.19 1.20 -11.54
C TYR A 203 -12.43 -0.29 -11.83
N VAL A 204 -12.42 -1.16 -10.82
CA VAL A 204 -12.79 -2.57 -11.01
C VAL A 204 -14.28 -2.74 -11.31
N LEU A 205 -15.14 -1.88 -10.74
CA LEU A 205 -16.59 -1.97 -10.88
C LEU A 205 -17.13 -1.37 -12.19
N LEU A 206 -16.41 -0.42 -12.79
CA LEU A 206 -16.77 0.24 -14.05
C LEU A 206 -16.95 -0.72 -15.24
N ASP A 207 -17.64 -0.21 -16.27
CA ASP A 207 -17.77 -0.85 -17.58
C ASP A 207 -16.46 -0.78 -18.39
N ASP A 208 -16.30 -1.62 -19.42
CA ASP A 208 -15.00 -1.87 -20.08
C ASP A 208 -14.35 -0.61 -20.69
N GLU A 209 -15.14 0.20 -21.41
CA GLU A 209 -14.63 1.40 -22.08
C GLU A 209 -14.17 2.46 -21.06
N GLU A 210 -14.98 2.70 -20.03
CA GLU A 210 -14.68 3.70 -19.00
C GLU A 210 -13.51 3.25 -18.11
N ASN A 211 -13.46 1.97 -17.75
CA ASN A 211 -12.36 1.38 -16.98
C ASN A 211 -11.02 1.52 -17.72
N SER A 212 -10.96 1.13 -19.00
CA SER A 212 -9.74 1.23 -19.82
C SER A 212 -9.23 2.66 -19.90
N LEU A 213 -10.13 3.63 -20.07
CA LEU A 213 -9.79 5.06 -20.09
C LEU A 213 -9.22 5.51 -18.74
N LYS A 214 -9.88 5.17 -17.63
CA LYS A 214 -9.45 5.57 -16.28
C LYS A 214 -8.10 4.96 -15.89
N VAL A 215 -7.89 3.69 -16.19
CA VAL A 215 -6.62 3.01 -15.95
C VAL A 215 -5.51 3.60 -16.81
N SER A 216 -5.77 3.91 -18.07
CA SER A 216 -4.82 4.62 -18.94
C SER A 216 -4.48 6.02 -18.39
N GLN A 217 -5.48 6.77 -17.93
CA GLN A 217 -5.28 8.07 -17.28
C GLN A 217 -4.41 7.95 -16.02
N LEU A 218 -4.65 6.95 -15.16
CA LEU A 218 -3.78 6.68 -14.01
C LEU A 218 -2.33 6.44 -14.46
N PHE A 219 -2.11 5.61 -15.48
CA PHE A 219 -0.77 5.34 -16.00
C PHE A 219 -0.05 6.58 -16.53
N ASN A 220 -0.79 7.47 -17.19
CA ASN A 220 -0.25 8.72 -17.72
C ASN A 220 0.04 9.75 -16.61
N LEU A 221 -0.86 9.86 -15.62
CA LEU A 221 -0.69 10.75 -14.46
C LEU A 221 0.53 10.40 -13.61
N MET A 222 0.97 9.15 -13.64
CA MET A 222 2.16 8.73 -12.90
C MET A 222 3.47 9.26 -13.49
N GLU A 223 3.47 9.96 -14.64
CA GLU A 223 4.66 10.64 -15.24
C GLU A 223 5.98 9.89 -14.97
N TRP A 224 6.02 8.59 -15.30
CA TRP A 224 7.07 7.66 -14.84
C TRP A 224 8.50 8.17 -15.06
N LYS A 225 8.74 8.94 -16.14
CA LYS A 225 10.03 9.58 -16.42
C LYS A 225 10.40 10.71 -15.44
N ALA A 226 9.44 11.54 -15.02
CA ALA A 226 9.68 12.61 -14.05
C ALA A 226 9.93 12.10 -12.62
N ILE A 227 9.58 10.83 -12.35
CA ILE A 227 9.86 10.14 -11.09
C ILE A 227 11.30 9.61 -11.03
N ILE A 228 11.85 9.18 -12.17
CA ILE A 228 13.19 8.58 -12.27
C ILE A 228 14.27 9.67 -12.41
N ASP A 229 13.99 10.74 -13.16
CA ASP A 229 14.98 11.76 -13.53
C ASP A 229 14.99 13.01 -12.63
N ARG A 230 14.36 13.00 -11.45
CA ARG A 230 14.42 14.15 -10.53
C ARG A 230 15.86 14.30 -10.00
N PRO A 231 16.60 15.37 -10.37
CA PRO A 231 17.91 15.62 -9.81
C PRO A 231 17.72 16.05 -8.35
N SER A 232 18.22 15.25 -7.41
CA SER A 232 18.41 15.71 -6.05
C SER A 232 19.76 16.45 -5.97
N PRO A 233 19.82 17.67 -5.41
CA PRO A 233 21.05 18.46 -5.35
C PRO A 233 22.04 17.99 -4.26
N ASP A 234 21.80 16.86 -3.57
CA ASP A 234 22.67 16.36 -2.50
C ASP A 234 23.36 15.03 -2.87
N LEU A 235 24.65 14.91 -2.53
CA LEU A 235 25.63 13.89 -2.97
C LEU A 235 25.38 12.46 -2.42
N ARG A 236 24.13 12.08 -2.12
CA ARG A 236 23.71 10.72 -1.70
C ARG A 236 22.42 10.33 -2.43
N GLU A 237 22.53 10.13 -3.73
CA GLU A 237 21.47 9.92 -4.73
C GLU A 237 20.62 8.63 -4.53
N ARG A 238 19.75 8.57 -3.52
CA ARG A 238 18.79 7.45 -3.37
C ARG A 238 17.83 7.39 -4.56
N ARG A 239 17.52 6.18 -5.04
CA ARG A 239 16.61 5.98 -6.16
C ARG A 239 15.16 6.07 -5.66
N SER A 240 14.38 7.01 -6.20
CA SER A 240 12.94 7.09 -5.91
C SER A 240 12.20 5.96 -6.63
N ASN A 241 11.48 5.12 -5.88
CA ASN A 241 10.63 4.06 -6.42
C ASN A 241 9.25 4.15 -5.76
N PRO A 242 8.44 5.17 -6.14
CA PRO A 242 7.16 5.40 -5.51
C PRO A 242 6.22 4.25 -5.83
N ILE A 243 5.42 3.89 -4.83
CA ILE A 243 4.44 2.81 -4.90
C ILE A 243 3.06 3.44 -4.77
N PRO A 244 2.36 3.73 -5.89
CA PRO A 244 1.07 4.40 -5.87
C PRO A 244 0.00 3.49 -5.26
N PRO A 245 -0.60 3.84 -4.10
CA PRO A 245 -1.49 2.92 -3.40
C PRO A 245 -2.73 2.51 -4.20
N VAL A 246 -3.30 3.41 -5.02
CA VAL A 246 -4.42 3.10 -5.93
C VAL A 246 -4.06 1.93 -6.85
N MET A 247 -2.84 1.90 -7.39
CA MET A 247 -2.41 0.82 -8.26
C MET A 247 -2.26 -0.49 -7.50
N LEU A 248 -1.68 -0.48 -6.30
CA LEU A 248 -1.58 -1.68 -5.47
C LEU A 248 -2.94 -2.28 -5.17
N PHE A 249 -3.90 -1.45 -4.75
CA PHE A 249 -5.26 -1.88 -4.51
C PHE A 249 -5.91 -2.43 -5.78
N LEU A 250 -5.67 -1.81 -6.94
CA LEU A 250 -6.19 -2.29 -8.21
C LEU A 250 -5.67 -3.71 -8.53
N TYR A 251 -4.36 -3.96 -8.36
CA TYR A 251 -3.80 -5.31 -8.51
C TYR A 251 -4.34 -6.31 -7.49
N GLY A 252 -4.47 -5.91 -6.23
CA GLY A 252 -4.98 -6.76 -5.17
C GLY A 252 -6.46 -7.10 -5.31
N LEU A 253 -7.28 -6.19 -5.82
CA LEU A 253 -8.70 -6.46 -6.13
C LEU A 253 -8.87 -7.40 -7.33
N LEU A 254 -7.86 -7.48 -8.20
CA LEU A 254 -7.85 -8.45 -9.29
C LEU A 254 -7.38 -9.83 -8.87
N ASN A 255 -6.80 -10.00 -7.67
CA ASN A 255 -6.54 -11.30 -7.06
C ASN A 255 -7.83 -12.13 -7.02
N GLU A 256 -7.73 -13.38 -7.46
CA GLU A 256 -8.89 -14.27 -7.60
C GLU A 256 -9.44 -14.70 -6.23
N GLU A 257 -8.57 -14.98 -5.26
CA GLU A 257 -8.98 -15.35 -3.90
C GLU A 257 -9.65 -14.18 -3.19
N VAL A 258 -9.00 -13.01 -3.20
CA VAL A 258 -9.49 -11.79 -2.53
C VAL A 258 -10.84 -11.37 -3.09
N SER A 259 -10.96 -11.35 -4.41
CA SER A 259 -12.21 -10.95 -5.04
C SER A 259 -13.32 -11.97 -4.85
N SER A 260 -13.03 -13.27 -4.90
CA SER A 260 -14.07 -14.28 -4.69
C SER A 260 -14.61 -14.18 -3.26
N SER A 261 -13.73 -14.02 -2.27
CA SER A 261 -14.08 -13.78 -0.87
C SER A 261 -14.91 -12.49 -0.71
N PHE A 262 -14.52 -11.40 -1.38
CA PHE A 262 -15.27 -10.14 -1.34
C PHE A 262 -16.68 -10.28 -1.91
N LEU A 263 -16.83 -10.95 -3.06
CA LEU A 263 -18.12 -11.17 -3.71
C LEU A 263 -19.05 -12.04 -2.87
N GLU A 264 -18.51 -13.08 -2.24
CA GLU A 264 -19.24 -13.96 -1.31
C GLU A 264 -19.75 -13.17 -0.10
N LYS A 265 -18.88 -12.40 0.56
CA LYS A 265 -19.23 -11.63 1.77
C LYS A 265 -20.15 -10.45 1.51
N THR A 266 -20.19 -9.93 0.29
CA THR A 266 -21.09 -8.83 -0.10
C THR A 266 -22.41 -9.32 -0.70
N GLU A 267 -22.62 -10.65 -0.73
CA GLU A 267 -23.80 -11.31 -1.32
C GLU A 267 -24.11 -10.83 -2.74
N TRP A 268 -23.08 -10.41 -3.49
CA TRP A 268 -23.29 -9.79 -4.78
C TRP A 268 -23.47 -10.85 -5.89
N THR A 269 -24.65 -10.86 -6.50
CA THR A 269 -24.91 -11.64 -7.72
C THR A 269 -24.15 -11.03 -8.91
N VAL A 270 -22.99 -11.61 -9.21
CA VAL A 270 -22.09 -11.09 -10.25
C VAL A 270 -22.57 -11.42 -11.66
N PRO A 271 -22.86 -10.41 -12.51
CA PRO A 271 -23.17 -10.64 -13.91
C PRO A 271 -22.00 -11.30 -14.66
N HIS A 272 -22.30 -12.15 -15.65
CA HIS A 272 -21.26 -12.76 -16.49
C HIS A 272 -20.37 -11.70 -17.18
N THR A 273 -20.98 -10.58 -17.56
CA THR A 273 -20.28 -9.42 -18.13
C THR A 273 -19.16 -8.94 -17.21
N PHE A 274 -19.42 -8.72 -15.92
CA PHE A 274 -18.40 -8.29 -14.95
C PHE A 274 -17.19 -9.24 -14.88
N LYS A 275 -17.41 -10.56 -14.91
CA LYS A 275 -16.32 -11.55 -14.92
C LYS A 275 -15.42 -11.41 -16.16
N LEU A 276 -16.01 -11.17 -17.33
CA LEU A 276 -15.27 -10.93 -18.57
C LEU A 276 -14.46 -9.62 -18.48
N ARG A 277 -15.09 -8.54 -18.02
CA ARG A 277 -14.46 -7.22 -17.84
C ARG A 277 -13.22 -7.30 -16.96
N LYS A 278 -13.40 -7.89 -15.78
CA LYS A 278 -12.34 -8.10 -14.80
C LYS A 278 -11.18 -8.90 -15.39
N LYS A 279 -11.47 -9.91 -16.21
CA LYS A 279 -10.45 -10.72 -16.89
C LYS A 279 -9.66 -9.89 -17.90
N GLU A 280 -10.29 -9.00 -18.65
CA GLU A 280 -9.58 -8.14 -19.60
C GLU A 280 -8.73 -7.07 -18.90
N LEU A 281 -9.27 -6.41 -17.86
CA LEU A 281 -8.50 -5.50 -17.01
C LEU A 281 -7.26 -6.21 -16.42
N ARG A 282 -7.42 -7.44 -15.90
CA ARG A 282 -6.32 -8.26 -15.40
C ARG A 282 -5.26 -8.55 -16.48
N LYS A 283 -5.64 -8.74 -17.75
CA LYS A 283 -4.66 -8.87 -18.84
C LYS A 283 -3.91 -7.56 -19.09
N THR A 284 -4.60 -6.44 -19.16
CA THR A 284 -4.00 -5.12 -19.39
C THR A 284 -2.98 -4.78 -18.32
N LEU A 285 -3.34 -4.92 -17.04
CA LEU A 285 -2.43 -4.65 -15.93
C LEU A 285 -1.24 -5.62 -15.88
N LYS A 286 -1.45 -6.90 -16.21
CA LYS A 286 -0.35 -7.85 -16.35
C LYS A 286 0.66 -7.44 -17.43
N ARG A 287 0.22 -6.84 -18.54
CA ARG A 287 1.13 -6.27 -19.55
C ARG A 287 1.88 -5.05 -18.99
N ALA A 288 1.20 -4.20 -18.21
CA ALA A 288 1.83 -3.04 -17.61
C ALA A 288 2.99 -3.38 -16.66
N ILE A 289 2.91 -4.48 -15.90
CA ILE A 289 4.03 -4.97 -15.05
C ILE A 289 5.30 -5.20 -15.88
N VAL A 290 5.16 -5.72 -17.09
CA VAL A 290 6.32 -5.94 -17.98
C VAL A 290 6.97 -4.62 -18.36
N LEU A 291 6.15 -3.60 -18.68
CA LEU A 291 6.64 -2.25 -18.99
C LEU A 291 7.32 -1.59 -17.79
N MET A 292 6.76 -1.74 -16.58
CA MET A 292 7.35 -1.24 -15.33
C MET A 292 8.78 -1.74 -15.12
N ILE A 293 9.00 -3.04 -15.32
CA ILE A 293 10.32 -3.66 -15.14
C ILE A 293 11.26 -3.28 -16.28
N GLN A 294 10.81 -3.37 -17.53
CA GLN A 294 11.70 -3.26 -18.71
C GLN A 294 12.00 -1.83 -19.13
N GLN A 295 11.03 -0.91 -18.99
CA GLN A 295 11.13 0.44 -19.56
C GLN A 295 11.35 1.52 -18.50
N TYR A 296 10.81 1.33 -17.29
CA TYR A 296 10.78 2.37 -16.27
C TYR A 296 11.70 2.10 -15.07
N GLY A 297 12.30 0.90 -14.94
CA GLY A 297 13.23 0.63 -13.84
C GLY A 297 12.65 0.89 -12.45
N ILE A 298 11.36 0.56 -12.27
CA ILE A 298 10.60 0.66 -11.01
C ILE A 298 10.30 -0.75 -10.50
N GLU A 299 11.36 -1.54 -10.35
CA GLU A 299 11.28 -2.98 -10.08
C GLU A 299 10.57 -3.26 -8.76
N LEU A 300 10.88 -2.52 -7.69
CA LEU A 300 10.22 -2.69 -6.40
C LEU A 300 8.69 -2.52 -6.51
N PHE A 301 8.21 -1.47 -7.18
CA PHE A 301 6.78 -1.27 -7.40
C PHE A 301 6.15 -2.43 -8.20
N ALA A 302 6.82 -2.90 -9.25
CA ALA A 302 6.34 -4.07 -10.01
C ALA A 302 6.24 -5.33 -9.14
N LEU A 303 7.21 -5.55 -8.24
CA LEU A 303 7.18 -6.68 -7.29
C LEU A 303 6.03 -6.56 -6.30
N HIS A 304 5.74 -5.36 -5.80
CA HIS A 304 4.55 -5.12 -4.96
C HIS A 304 3.25 -5.41 -5.71
N CYS A 305 3.14 -5.02 -6.98
CA CYS A 305 1.97 -5.36 -7.82
C CYS A 305 1.82 -6.89 -8.00
N LEU A 306 2.94 -7.59 -8.22
CA LEU A 306 2.97 -9.06 -8.31
C LEU A 306 2.56 -9.73 -7.00
N HIS A 307 3.02 -9.20 -5.87
CA HIS A 307 2.62 -9.65 -4.55
C HIS A 307 1.13 -9.42 -4.29
N GLU A 308 0.57 -8.26 -4.60
CA GLU A 308 -0.87 -8.01 -4.43
C GLU A 308 -1.74 -8.96 -5.28
N LEU A 309 -1.31 -9.31 -6.50
CA LEU A 309 -2.01 -10.27 -7.37
C LEU A 309 -2.04 -11.71 -6.84
N GLN A 310 -1.04 -12.10 -6.04
CA GLN A 310 -0.77 -13.46 -5.56
C GLN A 310 -0.78 -14.58 -6.64
N ASP A 311 -0.60 -14.25 -7.91
CA ASP A 311 -0.62 -15.23 -9.01
C ASP A 311 0.75 -15.86 -9.25
N LYS A 312 1.08 -16.92 -8.49
CA LYS A 312 2.38 -17.61 -8.56
C LYS A 312 2.76 -18.06 -9.97
N LYS A 313 1.78 -18.48 -10.79
CA LYS A 313 2.03 -18.90 -12.18
C LYS A 313 2.46 -17.72 -13.03
N PHE A 314 1.80 -16.58 -12.87
CA PHE A 314 2.16 -15.35 -13.56
C PHE A 314 3.49 -14.77 -13.09
N VAL A 315 3.75 -14.74 -11.77
CA VAL A 315 5.03 -14.32 -11.19
C VAL A 315 6.17 -15.12 -11.81
N ARG A 316 6.05 -16.45 -11.84
CA ARG A 316 7.05 -17.33 -12.47
C ARG A 316 7.22 -17.03 -13.96
N LYS A 317 6.12 -16.83 -14.70
CA LYS A 317 6.17 -16.53 -16.14
C LYS A 317 6.95 -15.24 -16.42
N ILE A 318 6.68 -14.18 -15.66
CA ILE A 318 7.33 -12.88 -15.85
C ILE A 318 8.77 -12.91 -15.35
N LEU A 319 9.03 -13.43 -14.14
CA LEU A 319 10.36 -13.36 -13.55
C LEU A 319 11.36 -14.35 -14.18
N LYS A 320 10.90 -15.40 -14.87
CA LYS A 320 11.77 -16.41 -15.52
C LYS A 320 12.69 -15.82 -16.59
N VAL A 321 12.32 -14.70 -17.22
CA VAL A 321 13.15 -14.09 -18.28
C VAL A 321 14.31 -13.27 -17.73
N TYR A 322 14.35 -13.02 -16.41
CA TYR A 322 15.37 -12.20 -15.77
C TYR A 322 16.38 -13.10 -15.06
N ARG A 323 17.65 -12.93 -15.41
CA ARG A 323 18.77 -13.55 -14.71
C ARG A 323 19.24 -12.73 -13.51
N SER A 324 19.09 -11.40 -13.60
CA SER A 324 19.52 -10.44 -12.60
C SER A 324 18.37 -9.53 -12.17
N MET A 325 18.38 -9.11 -10.90
CA MET A 325 17.46 -8.12 -10.34
C MET A 325 18.26 -7.05 -9.60
N ASP A 326 18.02 -5.79 -9.94
CA ASP A 326 18.75 -4.65 -9.38
C ASP A 326 17.84 -3.74 -8.56
N LEU A 327 18.12 -3.65 -7.26
CA LEU A 327 17.45 -2.77 -6.32
C LEU A 327 18.43 -1.78 -5.68
N TYR A 328 19.57 -1.55 -6.34
CA TYR A 328 20.62 -0.63 -5.90
C TYR A 328 20.05 0.70 -5.38
N ASN A 329 20.46 1.07 -4.17
CA ASN A 329 20.17 2.35 -3.54
C ASN A 329 18.67 2.65 -3.38
N ILE A 330 17.85 1.60 -3.23
CA ILE A 330 16.45 1.66 -2.82
C ILE A 330 16.36 1.22 -1.36
N SER A 331 15.87 2.10 -0.48
CA SER A 331 15.63 1.77 0.93
C SER A 331 14.55 0.69 1.04
N LEU A 332 14.90 -0.47 1.58
CA LEU A 332 13.97 -1.58 1.77
C LEU A 332 13.53 -1.65 3.23
N ARG A 333 12.22 -1.84 3.43
CA ARG A 333 11.63 -2.14 4.74
C ARG A 333 11.37 -3.64 4.85
N SER A 334 11.03 -4.07 6.07
CA SER A 334 10.64 -5.45 6.33
C SER A 334 9.47 -5.92 5.45
N THR A 335 8.50 -5.05 5.14
CA THR A 335 7.41 -5.36 4.19
C THR A 335 7.92 -5.61 2.77
N ASP A 336 8.90 -4.84 2.31
CA ASP A 336 9.51 -5.01 0.99
C ASP A 336 10.26 -6.34 0.90
N CYS A 337 10.90 -6.74 1.99
CA CYS A 337 11.60 -8.03 2.10
C CYS A 337 10.64 -9.22 1.99
N TRP A 338 9.43 -9.15 2.56
CA TRP A 338 8.41 -10.18 2.38
C TRP A 338 7.91 -10.27 0.93
N VAL A 339 7.74 -9.13 0.27
CA VAL A 339 7.39 -9.05 -1.16
C VAL A 339 8.47 -9.69 -2.03
N LEU A 340 9.74 -9.36 -1.75
CA LEU A 340 10.90 -9.95 -2.43
C LEU A 340 10.97 -11.46 -2.21
N LEU A 341 10.84 -11.92 -0.96
CA LEU A 341 10.81 -13.33 -0.62
C LEU A 341 9.75 -14.08 -1.43
N TYR A 342 8.51 -13.58 -1.44
CA TYR A 342 7.41 -14.17 -2.20
C TYR A 342 7.74 -14.29 -3.70
N CYS A 343 8.24 -13.22 -4.30
CA CYS A 343 8.54 -13.18 -5.73
C CYS A 343 9.69 -14.11 -6.12
N LEU A 344 10.79 -14.09 -5.34
CA LEU A 344 11.98 -14.90 -5.58
C LEU A 344 11.73 -16.39 -5.33
N GLN A 345 10.92 -16.76 -4.33
CA GLN A 345 10.49 -18.14 -4.12
C GLN A 345 9.69 -18.70 -5.30
N CYS A 346 8.96 -17.86 -6.03
CA CYS A 346 8.23 -18.29 -7.23
C CYS A 346 9.16 -18.53 -8.43
N CYS A 347 10.37 -17.96 -8.42
CA CYS A 347 11.30 -17.97 -9.55
C CYS A 347 12.78 -18.11 -9.12
N PRO A 348 13.32 -19.35 -9.07
CA PRO A 348 14.74 -19.57 -8.74
C PRO A 348 15.71 -19.23 -9.88
N HIS A 349 15.24 -18.57 -10.95
CA HIS A 349 16.09 -18.24 -12.12
C HIS A 349 16.89 -16.95 -11.94
N ILE A 350 16.51 -16.13 -10.96
CA ILE A 350 17.25 -14.91 -10.60
C ILE A 350 18.51 -15.34 -9.83
N ARG A 351 19.64 -15.29 -10.53
CA ARG A 351 20.96 -15.69 -10.03
C ARG A 351 21.72 -14.52 -9.44
N ASP A 352 21.51 -13.32 -9.96
CA ASP A 352 22.23 -12.11 -9.55
C ASP A 352 21.25 -11.14 -8.87
N LEU A 353 21.43 -10.88 -7.58
CA LEU A 353 20.59 -9.97 -6.80
C LEU A 353 21.45 -8.82 -6.23
N ASN A 354 21.16 -7.58 -6.64
CA ASN A 354 21.86 -6.40 -6.17
C ASN A 354 21.01 -5.64 -5.14
N LEU A 355 21.43 -5.70 -3.87
CA LEU A 355 20.81 -5.05 -2.70
C LEU A 355 21.77 -4.04 -2.04
N MET A 356 22.73 -3.52 -2.80
CA MET A 356 23.70 -2.55 -2.32
C MET A 356 23.02 -1.25 -1.93
N TYR A 357 23.35 -0.72 -0.75
CA TYR A 357 22.80 0.53 -0.20
C TYR A 357 21.27 0.51 -0.01
N CYS A 358 20.71 -0.65 0.34
CA CYS A 358 19.28 -0.81 0.60
C CYS A 358 18.86 -0.63 2.07
N ASP A 359 19.77 -0.24 2.96
CA ASP A 359 19.55 -0.07 4.41
C ASP A 359 19.01 -1.31 5.15
N LEU A 360 19.34 -2.50 4.66
CA LEU A 360 18.88 -3.76 5.26
C LEU A 360 19.47 -3.99 6.65
N THR A 361 18.58 -4.21 7.61
CA THR A 361 18.87 -4.65 8.97
C THR A 361 19.08 -6.17 9.05
N VAL A 362 19.54 -6.66 10.21
CA VAL A 362 19.68 -8.10 10.46
C VAL A 362 18.34 -8.84 10.34
N GLU A 363 17.26 -8.24 10.81
CA GLU A 363 15.92 -8.86 10.74
C GLU A 363 15.41 -8.96 9.30
N GLU A 364 15.66 -7.95 8.48
CA GLU A 364 15.32 -7.97 7.05
C GLU A 364 16.13 -9.02 6.28
N LEU A 365 17.42 -9.19 6.61
CA LEU A 365 18.23 -10.26 6.03
C LEU A 365 17.74 -11.66 6.44
N LYS A 366 17.23 -11.85 7.67
CA LYS A 366 16.60 -13.11 8.09
C LYS A 366 15.35 -13.44 7.28
N ILE A 367 14.53 -12.43 6.96
CA ILE A 367 13.36 -12.61 6.07
C ILE A 367 13.81 -13.13 4.70
N LEU A 368 14.88 -12.55 4.15
CA LEU A 368 15.39 -12.91 2.82
C LEU A 368 16.21 -14.20 2.80
N GLN A 369 16.74 -14.67 3.94
CA GLN A 369 17.62 -15.83 4.04
C GLN A 369 17.21 -17.03 3.16
N PRO A 370 15.92 -17.45 3.08
CA PRO A 370 15.53 -18.61 2.27
C PRO A 370 15.78 -18.45 0.76
N VAL A 371 15.75 -17.21 0.25
CA VAL A 371 16.00 -16.93 -1.17
C VAL A 371 17.43 -16.50 -1.46
N LEU A 372 18.15 -15.97 -0.47
CA LEU A 372 19.56 -15.61 -0.62
C LEU A 372 20.43 -16.81 -0.97
N CYS A 373 20.12 -17.99 -0.42
CA CYS A 373 20.82 -19.24 -0.75
C CYS A 373 20.58 -19.74 -2.19
N MET A 374 19.59 -19.20 -2.90
CA MET A 374 19.29 -19.58 -4.28
C MET A 374 20.01 -18.69 -5.32
N CYS A 375 20.57 -17.55 -4.89
CA CYS A 375 21.29 -16.64 -5.79
C CYS A 375 22.76 -17.05 -5.90
N GLU A 376 23.30 -17.08 -7.13
CA GLU A 376 24.71 -17.36 -7.41
C GLU A 376 25.61 -16.19 -6.99
N ASN A 377 25.13 -14.94 -7.20
CA ASN A 377 25.83 -13.74 -6.79
C ASN A 377 24.87 -12.78 -6.07
N MET A 378 25.23 -12.41 -4.84
CA MET A 378 24.53 -11.39 -4.08
C MET A 378 25.49 -10.24 -3.79
N ARG A 379 25.04 -9.00 -3.99
CA ARG A 379 25.76 -7.80 -3.56
C ARG A 379 24.92 -7.09 -2.51
N SER A 380 25.45 -6.98 -1.30
CA SER A 380 24.82 -6.22 -0.21
C SER A 380 25.92 -5.56 0.63
N VAL A 381 25.66 -4.34 1.08
CA VAL A 381 26.52 -3.56 2.00
C VAL A 381 25.61 -2.89 3.03
N ARG A 382 25.99 -2.99 4.31
CA ARG A 382 25.32 -2.28 5.40
C ARG A 382 25.66 -0.79 5.37
N SER A 383 24.66 0.06 5.58
CA SER A 383 24.86 1.50 5.77
C SER A 383 25.14 1.82 7.25
N HIS A 384 26.42 1.70 7.65
CA HIS A 384 27.18 2.65 8.48
C HIS A 384 28.46 1.99 9.02
N GLY A 385 29.62 2.57 8.71
CA GLY A 385 30.87 2.40 9.46
C GLY A 385 31.75 1.19 9.15
N GLU A 386 31.19 0.02 8.86
CA GLU A 386 31.99 -1.20 8.64
C GLU A 386 32.04 -1.58 7.16
N LYS A 387 33.22 -1.45 6.55
CA LYS A 387 33.52 -1.94 5.21
C LYS A 387 33.60 -3.47 5.21
N GLU A 388 32.48 -4.15 5.39
CA GLU A 388 32.36 -5.57 5.04
C GLU A 388 31.48 -5.72 3.80
N SER A 389 32.14 -5.84 2.65
CA SER A 389 31.51 -6.40 1.47
C SER A 389 31.32 -7.90 1.72
N ILE A 390 30.11 -8.33 2.03
CA ILE A 390 29.79 -9.76 2.09
C ILE A 390 29.71 -10.26 0.65
N LYS A 391 30.84 -10.69 0.09
CA LYS A 391 30.85 -11.65 -1.03
C LYS A 391 30.53 -13.01 -0.42
N LEU A 392 29.26 -13.35 -0.31
CA LEU A 392 28.84 -14.73 -0.10
C LEU A 392 29.11 -15.50 -1.41
N ASN A 393 30.37 -15.91 -1.61
CA ASN A 393 30.70 -16.96 -2.57
C ASN A 393 30.24 -18.28 -1.93
N MET A 394 28.96 -18.60 -2.03
CA MET A 394 28.49 -19.96 -1.74
C MET A 394 28.92 -20.89 -2.87
N LYS A 395 30.22 -21.23 -2.90
CA LYS A 395 30.65 -22.49 -3.51
C LYS A 395 30.21 -23.60 -2.57
N LEU A 396 29.09 -24.23 -2.89
CA LEU A 396 28.73 -25.53 -2.31
C LEU A 396 29.89 -26.49 -2.58
N ALA A 397 30.58 -26.92 -1.51
CA ALA A 397 31.41 -28.11 -1.54
C ALA A 397 30.49 -29.30 -1.27
N TYR A 398 30.25 -30.06 -2.35
CA TYR A 398 29.69 -31.41 -2.52
C TYR A 398 28.55 -31.88 -1.62
#